data_AF-A0AAW3KGG0-F1
#
_entry.id   AF-A0AAW3KGG0-F1
#
_cell.length_a   1.000
_cell.length_b   1.000
_cell.length_c   1.000
_cell.angle_alpha   90.00
_cell.angle_beta   90.00
_cell.angle_gamma   90.00
#
_symmetry.space_group_name_H-M   'P 1'
#
loop_
_entity.id
_entity.type
_entity.pdbx_description
1 polymer ?
#
loop_
_entity_poly.entity_id
_entity_poly.type
_entity_poly.pdbx_seq_one_letter_code
_entity_poly.pdbx_strand_id
1 'polypeptide(L)'
;MWVLGRLAFTFFLVFSTGWAVFPGGFGTLHFRESHPGLAGQLARLCWWFVLLVHPLALYRVWSGDVVGYWLAALVAMHVLFFLIFVRNVGTR
;
A
#
# COMPACT_ATOMS: atom_id res chain seq x y z
N MET A 1 -6.15 3.85 22.98
CA MET A 1 -7.19 3.34 22.05
C MET A 1 -7.80 2.09 22.63
N TRP A 2 -9.14 2.01 22.67
CA TRP A 2 -9.88 0.81 23.01
C TRP A 2 -9.50 -0.36 22.09
N VAL A 3 -9.48 -1.60 22.61
CA VAL A 3 -9.13 -2.82 21.86
C VAL A 3 -9.88 -2.93 20.53
N LEU A 4 -11.16 -2.54 20.52
CA LEU A 4 -12.00 -2.46 19.31
C LEU A 4 -11.39 -1.62 18.19
N GLY A 5 -10.76 -0.48 18.51
CA GLY A 5 -10.12 0.38 17.52
C GLY A 5 -8.88 -0.27 16.89
N ARG A 6 -8.11 -1.04 17.67
CA ARG A 6 -6.95 -1.79 17.14
C ARG A 6 -7.38 -2.94 16.23
N LEU A 7 -8.48 -3.61 16.57
CA LEU A 7 -9.06 -4.66 15.74
C LEU A 7 -9.58 -4.10 14.41
N ALA A 8 -10.34 -3.01 14.44
CA ALA A 8 -10.82 -2.33 13.23
C ALA A 8 -9.65 -1.89 12.33
N PHE A 9 -8.59 -1.35 12.92
CA PHE A 9 -7.39 -0.97 12.18
C PHE A 9 -6.67 -2.17 11.56
N THR A 10 -6.54 -3.25 12.32
CA THR A 10 -5.91 -4.49 11.83
C THR A 10 -6.69 -5.06 10.64
N PHE A 11 -8.02 -5.06 10.70
CA PHE A 11 -8.86 -5.45 9.57
C PHE A 11 -8.61 -4.58 8.34
N PHE A 12 -8.59 -3.26 8.52
CA PHE A 12 -8.30 -2.32 7.42
C PHE A 12 -6.92 -2.55 6.81
N LEU A 13 -5.88 -2.77 7.64
CA LEU A 13 -4.53 -3.09 7.19
C LEU A 13 -4.48 -4.37 6.36
N VAL A 14 -5.13 -5.45 6.82
CA VAL A 14 -5.14 -6.73 6.10
C VAL A 14 -5.86 -6.57 4.77
N PHE A 15 -7.00 -5.87 4.77
CA PHE A 15 -7.75 -5.57 3.56
C PHE A 15 -6.93 -4.71 2.56
N SER A 16 -6.26 -3.66 3.04
CA SER A 16 -5.41 -2.80 2.20
C SER A 16 -4.18 -3.54 1.67
N THR A 17 -3.65 -4.51 2.43
CA THR A 17 -2.56 -5.39 1.96
C THR A 17 -3.04 -6.22 0.77
N GLY A 18 -4.25 -6.77 0.82
CA GLY A 18 -4.86 -7.45 -0.32
C GLY A 18 -4.90 -6.57 -1.56
N TRP A 19 -5.31 -5.31 -1.41
CA TRP A 19 -5.28 -4.33 -2.50
C TRP A 19 -3.87 -4.04 -3.03
N ALA A 20 -2.89 -3.87 -2.15
CA ALA A 20 -1.49 -3.67 -2.56
C ALA A 20 -0.93 -4.87 -3.33
N VAL A 21 -1.25 -6.10 -2.93
CA VAL A 21 -0.76 -7.31 -3.58
C VAL A 21 -1.42 -7.54 -4.92
N PHE A 22 -2.76 -7.53 -4.98
CA PHE A 22 -3.49 -7.89 -6.20
C PHE A 22 -3.53 -6.70 -7.18
N PRO A 23 -4.41 -5.70 -7.04
CA PRO A 23 -4.40 -4.50 -7.88
C PRO A 23 -3.03 -3.83 -8.01
N GLY A 24 -2.31 -3.65 -6.90
CA GLY A 24 -1.01 -3.01 -6.92
C GLY A 24 0.08 -3.84 -7.61
N GLY A 25 0.09 -5.16 -7.41
CA GLY A 25 1.03 -6.06 -8.05
C GLY A 25 0.81 -6.14 -9.57
N PHE A 26 -0.42 -6.36 -10.01
CA PHE A 26 -0.77 -6.40 -11.43
C PHE A 26 -0.50 -5.05 -12.11
N GLY A 27 -0.86 -3.93 -11.47
CA GLY A 27 -0.58 -2.61 -12.02
C GLY A 27 0.91 -2.30 -12.13
N THR A 28 1.70 -2.67 -11.11
CA THR A 28 3.16 -2.53 -11.17
C THR A 28 3.76 -3.39 -12.28
N LEU A 29 3.29 -4.62 -12.45
CA LEU A 29 3.75 -5.49 -13.52
C LEU A 29 3.47 -4.87 -14.90
N HIS A 30 2.22 -4.43 -15.12
CA HIS A 30 1.80 -3.80 -16.38
C HIS A 30 2.56 -2.50 -16.66
N PHE A 31 2.74 -1.64 -15.65
CA PHE A 31 3.49 -0.41 -15.78
C PHE A 31 4.94 -0.68 -16.20
N ARG A 32 5.56 -1.74 -15.65
CA ARG A 32 6.94 -2.14 -15.95
C ARG A 32 7.11 -2.70 -17.35
N GLU A 33 6.11 -3.41 -17.88
CA GLU A 33 6.10 -3.88 -19.26
C GLU A 33 6.00 -2.70 -20.24
N SER A 34 5.21 -1.68 -19.89
CA SER A 34 5.01 -0.50 -20.73
C SER A 34 6.12 0.54 -20.62
N HIS A 35 6.83 0.60 -19.48
CA HIS A 35 7.88 1.57 -19.18
C HIS A 35 9.15 0.85 -18.67
N PRO A 36 9.95 0.25 -19.58
CA PRO A 36 11.20 -0.40 -19.22
C PRO A 36 12.24 0.61 -18.70
N GLY A 37 13.24 0.11 -17.95
CA GLY A 37 14.32 0.93 -17.40
C GLY A 37 14.01 1.50 -16.01
N LEU A 38 14.45 2.74 -15.75
CA LEU A 38 14.41 3.37 -14.42
C LEU A 38 12.98 3.53 -13.88
N ALA A 39 12.02 3.92 -14.73
CA ALA A 39 10.63 4.12 -14.33
C ALA A 39 10.00 2.81 -13.80
N GLY A 40 10.22 1.69 -14.50
CA GLY A 40 9.75 0.38 -14.05
C GLY A 40 10.43 -0.12 -12.77
N GLN A 41 11.72 0.19 -12.57
CA GLN A 41 12.41 -0.14 -11.33
C GLN A 41 11.87 0.68 -10.15
N LEU A 42 11.63 1.98 -10.35
CA LEU A 42 11.01 2.85 -9.35
C LEU A 42 9.60 2.35 -8.97
N ALA A 43 8.77 1.97 -9.94
CA ALA A 43 7.44 1.40 -9.67
C ALA A 43 7.53 0.15 -8.77
N ARG A 44 8.48 -0.75 -9.06
CA ARG A 44 8.73 -1.95 -8.24
C ARG A 44 9.19 -1.58 -6.82
N LEU A 45 10.10 -0.62 -6.68
CA LEU A 45 10.59 -0.16 -5.37
C LEU A 45 9.47 0.48 -4.55
N CYS A 46 8.66 1.35 -5.16
CA CYS A 46 7.49 1.95 -4.51
C CYS A 46 6.47 0.89 -4.08
N TRP A 47 6.23 -0.13 -4.90
CA TRP A 47 5.34 -1.24 -4.56
C TRP A 47 5.85 -2.02 -3.34
N TRP A 48 7.13 -2.39 -3.32
CA TRP A 48 7.74 -3.04 -2.15
C TRP A 48 7.67 -2.17 -0.90
N PHE A 49 7.88 -0.86 -1.03
CA PHE A 49 7.79 0.06 0.09
C PHE A 49 6.37 0.09 0.67
N VAL A 50 5.34 0.15 -0.18
CA VAL A 50 3.94 0.06 0.25
C VAL A 50 3.70 -1.25 1.00
N LEU A 51 4.19 -2.39 0.51
CA LEU A 51 4.05 -3.68 1.20
C LEU A 51 4.74 -3.70 2.57
N LEU A 52 5.98 -3.22 2.66
CA LEU A 52 6.77 -3.22 3.90
C LEU A 52 6.21 -2.28 4.98
N VAL A 53 5.50 -1.22 4.59
CA VAL A 53 4.84 -0.33 5.54
C VAL A 53 3.70 -1.02 6.30
N HIS A 54 3.04 -2.04 5.74
CA HIS A 54 1.93 -2.74 6.41
C HIS A 54 2.35 -3.49 7.69
N PRO A 55 3.38 -4.37 7.69
CA PRO A 55 3.82 -5.02 8.93
C PRO A 55 4.37 -4.01 9.95
N LEU A 56 4.98 -2.91 9.50
CA LEU A 56 5.41 -1.83 10.38
C LEU A 56 4.20 -1.14 11.03
N ALA A 57 3.18 -0.79 10.26
CA ALA A 57 1.96 -0.19 10.77
C ALA A 57 1.23 -1.13 11.74
N LEU A 58 1.20 -2.43 11.45
CA LEU A 58 0.64 -3.44 12.35
C LEU A 58 1.39 -3.47 13.68
N TYR A 59 2.72 -3.52 13.66
CA TYR A 59 3.53 -3.46 14.87
C TYR A 59 3.24 -2.20 15.70
N ARG A 60 3.16 -1.02 15.07
CA ARG A 60 2.89 0.25 15.76
C ARG A 60 1.52 0.31 16.44
N VAL A 61 0.50 -0.26 15.81
CA VAL A 61 -0.86 -0.31 16.37
C VAL A 61 -0.89 -1.10 17.68
N TRP A 62 -0.12 -2.18 17.71
CA TRP A 62 -0.06 -3.07 18.87
C TRP A 62 0.97 -2.63 19.91
N SER A 63 1.98 -1.83 19.54
CA SER A 63 2.96 -1.25 20.47
C SER A 63 2.42 -0.07 21.30
N GLY A 64 1.23 0.45 20.98
CA GLY A 64 0.56 1.49 21.77
C GLY A 64 0.76 2.93 21.31
N ASP A 65 1.37 3.13 20.13
CA ASP A 65 1.54 4.45 19.53
C ASP A 65 0.23 5.05 19.00
N VAL A 66 0.21 6.37 18.79
CA VAL A 66 -0.91 7.10 18.19
C VAL A 66 -1.08 6.68 16.72
N VAL A 67 -2.16 5.95 16.45
CA VAL A 67 -2.40 5.25 15.18
C VAL A 67 -2.90 6.16 14.04
N GLY A 68 -3.46 7.33 14.36
CA GLY A 68 -4.16 8.19 13.39
C GLY A 68 -3.26 8.71 12.25
N TYR A 69 -2.07 9.23 12.57
CA TYR A 69 -1.15 9.75 11.55
C TYR A 69 -0.59 8.64 10.66
N TRP A 70 -0.35 7.45 11.21
CA TRP A 70 0.09 6.29 10.45
C TRP A 70 -0.98 5.81 9.46
N LEU A 71 -2.26 5.87 9.85
CA LEU A 71 -3.37 5.58 8.94
C LEU A 71 -3.39 6.54 7.76
N ALA A 72 -3.32 7.84 8.05
CA ALA A 72 -3.39 8.88 7.04
C ALA A 72 -2.21 8.77 6.07
N ALA A 73 -1.00 8.51 6.58
CA ALA A 73 0.19 8.28 5.77
C ALA A 73 0.04 7.04 4.87
N LEU A 74 -0.45 5.92 5.42
CA LEU A 74 -0.69 4.70 4.66
C LEU A 74 -1.70 4.95 3.53
N VAL A 75 -2.82 5.58 3.82
CA VAL A 75 -3.86 5.92 2.83
C VAL A 75 -3.29 6.84 1.75
N ALA A 76 -2.57 7.90 2.13
CA ALA A 76 -1.95 8.82 1.18
C ALA A 76 -0.96 8.09 0.26
N MET A 77 -0.13 7.20 0.79
CA MET A 77 0.79 6.39 -0.01
C MET A 77 0.06 5.48 -1.00
N HIS A 78 -1.00 4.80 -0.56
CA HIS A 78 -1.83 3.98 -1.45
C HIS A 78 -2.40 4.83 -2.59
N VAL A 79 -3.05 5.95 -2.27
CA VAL A 79 -3.65 6.84 -3.28
C VAL A 79 -2.60 7.28 -4.31
N LEU A 80 -1.44 7.77 -3.85
CA LEU A 80 -0.36 8.18 -4.74
C LEU A 80 0.15 7.03 -5.61
N PHE A 81 0.40 5.87 -5.01
CA PHE A 81 0.87 4.69 -5.73
C PHE A 81 -0.12 4.24 -6.81
N PHE A 82 -1.41 4.15 -6.46
CA PHE A 82 -2.45 3.73 -7.40
C PHE A 82 -2.66 4.75 -8.53
N LEU A 83 -2.63 6.04 -8.24
CA LEU A 83 -2.76 7.10 -9.25
C LEU A 83 -1.60 7.12 -10.25
N ILE A 84 -0.39 6.85 -9.79
CA ILE A 84 0.82 6.92 -10.62
C ILE A 84 0.99 5.62 -11.43
N PHE A 85 0.85 4.46 -10.80
CA PHE A 85 1.28 3.18 -11.39
C PHE A 85 0.13 2.27 -11.82
N VAL A 86 -1.08 2.46 -11.29
CA VAL A 86 -2.19 1.49 -11.43
C VAL A 86 -3.41 2.11 -12.15
N ARG A 87 -3.31 3.36 -12.61
CA ARG A 87 -4.42 4.09 -13.25
C ARG A 87 -4.99 3.40 -14.51
N ASN A 88 -4.18 2.61 -15.22
CA ASN A 88 -4.53 2.06 -16.54
C ASN A 88 -4.69 0.53 -16.57
N VAL A 89 -4.90 -0.14 -15.43
CA VAL A 89 -4.91 -1.61 -15.37
C VAL A 89 -6.16 -2.25 -16.02
N GLY A 90 -7.17 -1.47 -16.40
CA GLY A 90 -8.41 -1.97 -17.03
C GLY A 90 -8.72 -1.41 -18.42
N THR A 91 -7.79 -0.71 -19.07
CA THR A 91 -8.06 -0.02 -20.35
C THR A 91 -7.56 -0.76 -21.59
N ARG A 92 -7.22 -2.06 -21.48
CA ARG A 92 -6.88 -2.92 -22.61
C ARG A 92 -7.60 -4.26 -22.52
#